data_AF-A0A2M7FPP9-F1
#
_entry.id   AF-A0A2M7FPP9-F1
#
_cell.length_a   1.000
_cell.length_b   1.000
_cell.length_c   1.000
_cell.angle_alpha   90.00
_cell.angle_beta   90.00
_cell.angle_gamma   90.00
#
_symmetry.space_group_name_H-M   'P 1'
#
loop_
_entity.id
_entity.type
_entity.pdbx_description
1 polymer ?
#
loop_
_entity_poly.entity_id
_entity_poly.type
_entity_poly.pdbx_seq_one_letter_code
_entity_poly.pdbx_strand_id
1 'polypeptide(L)'
;LLIITSVKELLTLLPFEIMGTLAILICFFLFITSNTVSMVWLKLNWYRIHRLTYIGMFFIFLHVALVKLSIWTLLMGFVLMLQLISLIVIYRRTDSFTGGRPI
;
A
#
# COMPACT_ATOMS: atom_id res chain seq x y z
N LEU A 1 0.84 37.61 -0.97
CA LEU A 1 1.52 36.55 -0.17
C LEU A 1 0.51 35.58 0.47
N LEU A 2 -0.49 36.07 1.21
CA LEU A 2 -1.52 35.25 1.91
C LEU A 2 -2.35 34.31 1.03
N ILE A 3 -2.68 34.74 -0.20
CA ILE A 3 -3.42 33.89 -1.16
C ILE A 3 -2.56 32.72 -1.63
N ILE A 4 -1.28 32.96 -1.90
CA ILE A 4 -0.33 31.95 -2.39
C ILE A 4 -0.04 30.92 -1.30
N THR A 5 0.07 31.34 -0.04
CA THR A 5 0.25 30.41 1.10
C THR A 5 -0.99 29.53 1.30
N SER A 6 -2.19 30.11 1.23
CA SER A 6 -3.44 29.36 1.38
C SER A 6 -3.65 28.31 0.28
N VAL A 7 -3.31 28.65 -0.98
CA VAL A 7 -3.39 27.71 -2.11
C VAL A 7 -2.36 26.57 -1.95
N LYS A 8 -1.16 26.86 -1.44
CA LYS A 8 -0.15 25.83 -1.18
C LYS A 8 -0.58 24.87 -0.07
N GLU A 9 -1.16 25.38 1.01
CA GLU A 9 -1.67 24.51 2.08
C GLU A 9 -2.82 23.62 1.59
N LEU A 10 -3.73 24.15 0.79
CA LEU A 10 -4.79 23.35 0.16
C LEU A 10 -4.22 22.25 -0.75
N LEU A 11 -3.19 22.59 -1.55
CA LEU A 11 -2.55 21.65 -2.49
C LEU A 11 -1.78 20.52 -1.79
N THR A 12 -1.35 20.69 -0.54
CA THR A 12 -0.57 19.67 0.18
C THR A 12 -1.40 18.89 1.21
N LEU A 13 -2.29 19.56 1.95
CA LEU A 13 -3.11 18.93 2.99
C LEU A 13 -4.14 17.98 2.40
N LEU A 14 -4.80 18.39 1.32
CA LEU A 14 -5.90 17.62 0.75
C LEU A 14 -5.41 16.27 0.16
N PRO A 15 -4.32 16.21 -0.62
CA PRO A 15 -3.74 14.93 -1.03
C PRO A 15 -3.21 14.10 0.15
N PHE A 16 -2.59 14.73 1.15
CA PHE A 16 -2.07 14.04 2.33
C PHE A 16 -3.17 13.27 3.09
N GLU A 17 -4.30 13.93 3.34
CA GLU A 17 -5.46 13.35 4.03
C GLU A 17 -6.12 12.24 3.20
N ILE A 18 -6.27 12.45 1.90
CA ILE A 18 -6.84 11.43 0.99
C ILE A 18 -5.96 10.18 0.97
N MET A 19 -4.64 10.32 0.82
CA MET A 19 -3.72 9.18 0.78
C MET A 19 -3.74 8.41 2.11
N GLY A 20 -3.79 9.11 3.24
CA GLY A 20 -3.89 8.49 4.56
C GLY A 20 -5.20 7.75 4.78
N THR A 21 -6.32 8.34 4.35
CA THR A 21 -7.66 7.74 4.45
C THR A 21 -7.75 6.48 3.60
N LEU A 22 -7.26 6.52 2.36
CA LEU A 22 -7.21 5.35 1.46
C LEU A 22 -6.32 4.24 2.02
N ALA A 23 -5.14 4.60 2.57
CA ALA A 23 -4.24 3.65 3.20
C ALA A 23 -4.93 2.92 4.36
N ILE A 24 -5.56 3.66 5.29
CA ILE A 24 -6.28 3.08 6.42
C ILE A 24 -7.44 2.21 5.95
N LEU A 25 -8.20 2.64 4.95
CA LEU A 25 -9.31 1.86 4.42
C LEU A 25 -8.84 0.50 3.88
N ILE A 26 -7.76 0.48 3.10
CA ILE A 26 -7.16 -0.76 2.58
C ILE A 26 -6.64 -1.63 3.73
N CYS A 27 -5.90 -1.04 4.66
CA CYS A 27 -5.37 -1.75 5.83
C CYS A 27 -6.48 -2.33 6.71
N PHE A 28 -7.61 -1.64 6.86
CA PHE A 28 -8.75 -2.10 7.63
C PHE A 28 -9.37 -3.35 7.01
N PHE A 29 -9.59 -3.37 5.69
CA PHE A 29 -10.06 -4.58 5.02
C PHE A 29 -9.07 -5.73 5.13
N LEU A 30 -7.77 -5.46 4.96
CA LEU A 30 -6.71 -6.46 5.12
C LEU A 30 -6.65 -7.02 6.55
N PHE A 31 -6.88 -6.17 7.55
CA PHE A 31 -6.94 -6.56 8.96
C PHE A 31 -8.13 -7.48 9.24
N ILE A 32 -9.32 -7.17 8.69
CA ILE A 32 -10.47 -8.06 8.83
C ILE A 32 -10.17 -9.42 8.21
N THR A 33 -9.50 -9.48 7.06
CA THR A 33 -9.20 -10.74 6.36
C THR A 33 -7.98 -11.49 6.90
N SER A 34 -7.21 -10.93 7.84
CA SER A 34 -5.95 -11.54 8.32
C SER A 34 -6.14 -12.66 9.34
N ASN A 35 -7.37 -13.11 9.60
CA ASN A 35 -7.66 -14.21 10.53
C ASN A 35 -7.66 -15.59 9.83
N THR A 36 -7.49 -16.66 10.62
CA THR A 36 -7.42 -18.03 10.12
C THR A 36 -8.71 -18.51 9.45
N VAL A 37 -9.87 -18.09 9.96
CA VAL A 37 -11.20 -18.45 9.41
C VAL A 37 -11.34 -17.89 7.99
N SER A 38 -11.01 -16.61 7.78
CA SER A 38 -11.01 -15.96 6.47
C SER A 38 -10.04 -16.63 5.50
N MET A 39 -8.88 -17.08 5.97
CA MET A 39 -7.90 -17.80 5.15
C MET A 39 -8.48 -19.12 4.61
N VAL A 40 -9.18 -19.88 5.45
CA VAL A 40 -9.81 -21.16 5.08
C VAL A 40 -11.00 -20.95 4.16
N TRP A 41 -11.82 -19.92 4.41
CA TRP A 41 -13.02 -19.63 3.62
C TRP A 41 -12.71 -19.05 2.24
N LEU A 42 -11.80 -18.06 2.16
CA LEU A 42 -11.54 -17.32 0.93
C LEU A 42 -10.51 -18.01 0.03
N LYS A 43 -9.71 -18.93 0.56
CA LYS A 43 -8.71 -19.74 -0.19
C LYS A 43 -7.90 -18.90 -1.16
N LEU A 44 -8.12 -19.06 -2.47
CA LEU A 44 -7.40 -18.32 -3.52
C LEU A 44 -7.68 -16.81 -3.48
N ASN A 45 -8.93 -16.42 -3.20
CA ASN A 45 -9.34 -15.02 -3.11
C ASN A 45 -8.68 -14.32 -1.92
N TRP A 46 -8.33 -15.06 -0.87
CA TRP A 46 -7.55 -14.51 0.24
C TRP A 46 -6.21 -13.95 -0.23
N TYR A 47 -5.48 -14.71 -1.06
CA TYR A 47 -4.22 -14.25 -1.65
C TYR A 47 -4.44 -13.04 -2.57
N ARG A 48 -5.57 -12.99 -3.29
CA ARG A 48 -5.90 -11.84 -4.15
C ARG A 48 -6.14 -10.57 -3.33
N ILE A 49 -6.88 -10.68 -2.22
CA ILE A 49 -7.16 -9.57 -1.31
C ILE A 49 -5.88 -9.13 -0.63
N HIS A 50 -5.06 -10.06 -0.13
CA HIS A 50 -3.79 -9.72 0.50
C HIS A 50 -2.73 -9.16 -0.46
N ARG A 51 -2.93 -9.18 -1.78
CA ARG A 51 -2.10 -8.37 -2.69
C ARG A 51 -2.40 -6.88 -2.61
N LEU A 52 -3.55 -6.47 -2.09
CA LEU A 52 -3.82 -5.06 -1.82
C LEU A 52 -2.83 -4.45 -0.83
N THR A 53 -2.09 -5.27 -0.07
CA THR A 53 -1.02 -4.79 0.81
C THR A 53 0.06 -4.02 0.05
N TYR A 54 0.39 -4.42 -1.19
CA TYR A 54 1.33 -3.66 -2.04
C TYR A 54 0.82 -2.25 -2.36
N ILE A 55 -0.48 -2.15 -2.67
CA ILE A 55 -1.14 -0.87 -2.96
C ILE A 55 -1.26 -0.03 -1.68
N GLY A 56 -1.65 -0.64 -0.56
CA GLY A 56 -1.73 0.01 0.74
C GLY A 56 -0.38 0.58 1.18
N MET A 57 0.70 -0.18 1.02
CA MET A 57 2.06 0.26 1.33
C MET A 57 2.52 1.43 0.46
N PHE A 58 2.09 1.47 -0.81
CA PHE A 58 2.31 2.61 -1.68
C PHE A 58 1.58 3.87 -1.22
N PHE A 59 0.31 3.75 -0.82
CA PHE A 59 -0.43 4.88 -0.24
C PHE A 59 0.16 5.37 1.08
N ILE A 60 0.61 4.46 1.96
CA ILE A 60 1.31 4.82 3.19
C ILE A 60 2.59 5.59 2.88
N PHE A 61 3.38 5.12 1.91
CA PHE A 61 4.60 5.81 1.49
C PHE A 61 4.29 7.21 0.98
N LEU A 62 3.31 7.37 0.08
CA LEU A 62 2.91 8.68 -0.43
C LEU A 62 2.43 9.61 0.69
N HIS A 63 1.59 9.11 1.61
CA HIS A 63 1.12 9.86 2.77
C HIS A 63 2.29 10.40 3.61
N VAL A 64 3.29 9.57 3.94
CA VAL A 64 4.46 9.99 4.72
C VAL A 64 5.38 10.92 3.91
N ALA A 65 5.55 10.65 2.61
CA ALA A 65 6.40 11.45 1.73
C ALA A 65 5.88 12.87 1.51
N LEU A 66 4.56 13.06 1.53
CA LEU A 66 3.93 14.38 1.38
C LEU A 66 4.10 15.30 2.60
N VAL A 67 4.31 14.74 3.81
CA VAL A 67 4.52 15.54 5.02
C VAL A 67 5.96 16.03 5.12
N LYS A 68 6.91 15.10 5.06
CA LYS A 68 8.33 15.40 5.26
C LYS A 68 9.21 14.32 4.64
N LEU A 69 10.20 14.74 3.88
CA LEU A 69 11.31 13.87 3.48
C LEU A 69 12.24 13.70 4.68
N SER A 70 12.16 12.53 5.32
CA SER A 70 12.99 12.14 6.47
C SER A 70 13.63 10.78 6.24
N ILE A 71 14.50 10.35 7.16
CA ILE A 71 15.11 9.01 7.12
C ILE A 71 14.04 7.90 7.07
N TRP A 72 12.89 8.12 7.72
CA TRP A 72 11.75 7.20 7.70
C TRP A 72 11.11 7.08 6.31
N THR A 73 11.03 8.20 5.59
CA THR A 73 10.52 8.23 4.23
C THR A 73 11.45 7.46 3.29
N LEU A 74 12.76 7.63 3.46
CA LEU A 74 13.76 6.90 2.68
C LEU A 74 13.70 5.39 2.98
N LEU A 75 13.56 5.02 4.25
CA LEU A 75 13.39 3.62 4.65
C LEU A 75 12.13 3.00 4.05
N MET A 76 10.99 3.70 4.09
CA MET A 76 9.76 3.20 3.46
C MET A 76 9.88 3.11 1.94
N GLY A 77 10.56 4.06 1.30
CA GLY A 77 10.86 3.97 -0.13
C GLY A 77 11.70 2.73 -0.48
N PHE A 78 12.68 2.40 0.35
CA PHE A 78 13.48 1.18 0.21
C PHE A 78 12.64 -0.10 0.37
N VAL A 79 11.78 -0.16 1.41
CA VAL A 79 10.85 -1.28 1.62
C VAL A 79 9.91 -1.43 0.43
N LEU A 80 9.43 -0.33 -0.13
CA LEU A 80 8.56 -0.33 -1.30
C LEU A 80 9.27 -0.87 -2.55
N MET A 81 10.55 -0.52 -2.74
CA MET A 81 11.36 -1.09 -3.82
C MET A 81 11.54 -2.60 -3.68
N LEU A 82 11.83 -3.09 -2.47
CA LEU A 82 11.90 -4.53 -2.20
C LEU A 82 10.57 -5.24 -2.50
N GLN A 83 9.45 -4.61 -2.18
CA GLN A 83 8.12 -5.11 -2.50
C GLN A 83 7.88 -5.21 -4.02
N LEU A 84 8.26 -4.19 -4.79
CA LEU A 84 8.16 -4.23 -6.26
C LEU A 84 9.03 -5.33 -6.85
N ILE A 85 10.28 -5.47 -6.37
CA ILE A 85 11.19 -6.54 -6.81
C ILE A 85 10.59 -7.91 -6.50
N SER A 86 10.07 -8.09 -5.29
CA SER A 86 9.42 -9.35 -4.87
C SER A 86 8.23 -9.68 -5.79
N LEU A 87 7.38 -8.70 -6.09
CA LEU A 87 6.24 -8.87 -6.99
C LEU A 87 6.68 -9.28 -8.40
N ILE A 88 7.71 -8.63 -8.94
CA ILE A 88 8.28 -8.95 -10.26
C ILE A 88 8.85 -10.38 -10.27
N VAL A 89 9.61 -10.76 -9.24
CA VAL A 89 10.21 -12.10 -9.13
C VAL A 89 9.13 -13.18 -9.05
N ILE A 90 8.09 -12.97 -8.24
CA ILE A 90 6.97 -13.91 -8.10
C ILE A 90 6.25 -14.08 -9.44
N TYR A 91 5.94 -12.96 -10.11
CA TYR A 91 5.27 -12.97 -11.41
C TYR A 91 6.08 -13.75 -12.45
N ARG A 92 7.40 -13.47 -12.55
CA ARG A 92 8.29 -14.16 -13.49
C ARG A 92 8.45 -15.66 -13.21
N ARG A 93 8.33 -16.09 -11.95
CA ARG A 93 8.56 -17.49 -11.57
C ARG A 93 7.34 -18.37 -11.72
N THR A 94 6.15 -17.81 -11.57
CA THR A 94 4.92 -18.60 -11.37
C THR A 94 3.84 -18.32 -12.41
N ASP A 95 4.08 -17.36 -13.32
CA ASP A 95 3.11 -16.82 -14.30
C ASP A 95 1.73 -16.51 -13.69
N SER A 96 1.69 -16.36 -12.36
CA SER A 96 0.48 -16.25 -11.58
C SER A 96 0.72 -15.27 -10.45
N PHE A 97 -0.25 -14.38 -10.28
CA PHE A 97 -0.20 -13.44 -9.17
C PHE A 97 -0.37 -14.13 -7.80
N THR A 98 -0.71 -15.41 -7.76
CA THR A 98 -0.95 -16.20 -6.54
C THR A 98 0.31 -16.92 -6.04
N GLY A 99 1.46 -16.73 -6.72
CA GLY A 99 2.73 -17.34 -6.30
C GLY A 99 2.79 -18.84 -6.53
N GLY A 100 2.16 -19.33 -7.60
CA GLY A 100 2.31 -20.71 -8.06
C GLY A 100 1.61 -21.76 -7.20
N ARG A 101 0.71 -21.37 -6.29
CA ARG A 101 -0.13 -22.34 -5.57
C ARG A 101 -1.13 -22.97 -6.55
N PRO A 102 -1.22 -24.32 -6.61
CA PRO A 102 -2.12 -25.01 -7.51
C PRO A 102 -3.58 -24.64 -7.22
N ILE A 103 -4.35 -24.64 -8.31
CA ILE A 103 -5.79 -24.34 -8.41
C ILE A 103 -6.60 -25.39 -7.66
#